data_AF-A0A226D090-F1
#
_entry.id   AF-A0A226D090-F1
#
_cell.length_a   1.000
_cell.length_b   1.000
_cell.length_c   1.000
_cell.angle_alpha   90.00
_cell.angle_beta   90.00
_cell.angle_gamma   90.00
#
_symmetry.space_group_name_H-M   'P 1'
#
loop_
_entity.id
_entity.type
_entity.pdbx_description
1 polymer ?
#
loop_
_entity_poly.entity_id
_entity_poly.type
_entity_poly.pdbx_seq_one_letter_code
_entity_poly.pdbx_strand_id
1 'polypeptide(L)'
;MSGLKCNYCEQTFSRKRNLDRHLDTRRANENMCPKKRKTVRDEATGRPTYLCGKITCGLIFETAAERSVHEANHYAKCESDEQDALFCFKCDDCKKYFCEGRELERHKDQHRRDPSFVAREKRTDRQFLERDGTKVYTCEFCQKEFNSCGDANRHEFVSHADVPLLTTLTKQHFQHKSPLKPKHGFTPRALRPRNLAHSDMDTELDWMFQTYQLGKDIGDFIRDNPNQFNLYIGRDMTGSPDVSVRHQTGSSPLGEAADQDLVIVCLHREPFDGEWQEKTQQMRMFEACAIEVAMTDAEFKPVLGIPQYHVLNKQRERGEITHRSDKKLAKLFERGVTGFRWFCFEKECEGDCDAFIHPEWEKGQDLVVDMSRRAHRREVEEDDAMVDIPGPGTSKLTRPTSQDAIKSEVQRRIRHFRQEVKKHDPTHTVYTVITTDNQLFPPEKQSAVAICTNILEQEDKEMEIPVYTGVNGTEESERYHEDNEASSILKSVRTGRTAIQIGTQVFATRTLARKEEALRLLHSFLHMRFDTPNVKFNVLNIRMEWHSLLLCTDEEIKLAIRLAWIGIPPVTFGPLPPELKFPHGQYPVNLRRQVLDRNVKKI
;
A
#
# COMPACT_ATOMS: atom_id res chain seq x y z
N MET A 1 15.09 -52.32 69.50
CA MET A 1 14.83 -50.97 68.95
C MET A 1 13.39 -50.91 68.49
N SER A 2 12.56 -50.13 69.17
CA SER A 2 11.11 -50.11 69.00
C SER A 2 10.72 -49.60 67.61
N GLY A 3 10.23 -50.50 66.74
CA GLY A 3 9.87 -50.17 65.36
C GLY A 3 8.67 -49.23 65.29
N LEU A 4 8.72 -48.25 64.38
CA LEU A 4 7.65 -47.29 64.15
C LEU A 4 6.52 -47.99 63.39
N LYS A 5 5.30 -48.03 63.94
CA LYS A 5 4.17 -48.75 63.34
C LYS A 5 3.08 -47.82 62.81
N CYS A 6 2.41 -48.23 61.75
CA CYS A 6 1.22 -47.53 61.26
C CYS A 6 0.02 -47.86 62.15
N ASN A 7 -0.68 -46.84 62.64
CA ASN A 7 -1.80 -46.99 63.57
C ASN A 7 -3.08 -47.53 62.92
N TYR A 8 -3.12 -47.67 61.59
CA TYR A 8 -4.32 -48.10 60.85
C TYR A 8 -4.21 -49.49 60.23
N CYS A 9 -3.00 -49.99 59.98
CA CYS A 9 -2.76 -51.31 59.38
C CYS A 9 -1.71 -52.14 60.12
N GLU A 10 -1.23 -51.64 61.26
CA GLU A 10 -0.25 -52.26 62.16
C GLU A 10 1.11 -52.62 61.53
N GLN A 11 1.35 -52.19 60.30
CA GLN A 11 2.59 -52.46 59.58
C GLN A 11 3.77 -51.73 60.24
N THR A 12 4.88 -52.44 60.44
CA THR A 12 6.08 -51.92 61.11
C THR A 12 7.10 -51.40 60.11
N PHE A 13 7.74 -50.29 60.49
CA PHE A 13 8.71 -49.56 59.68
C PHE A 13 9.97 -49.29 60.49
N SER A 14 11.12 -49.45 59.84
CA SER A 14 12.43 -49.24 60.47
C SER A 14 12.83 -47.76 60.59
N ARG A 15 12.19 -46.85 59.85
CA ARG A 15 12.54 -45.42 59.78
C ARG A 15 11.30 -44.54 59.63
N LYS A 16 11.26 -43.38 60.30
CA LYS A 16 10.12 -42.45 60.33
C LYS A 16 9.67 -41.97 58.94
N ARG A 17 10.62 -41.58 58.09
CA ARG A 17 10.32 -41.16 56.70
C ARG A 17 9.54 -42.18 55.87
N ASN A 18 9.68 -43.47 56.18
CA ASN A 18 8.96 -44.52 55.44
C ASN A 18 7.52 -44.69 55.94
N LEU A 19 7.29 -44.44 57.23
CA LEU A 19 5.95 -44.38 57.80
C LEU A 19 5.21 -43.13 57.31
N ASP A 20 5.87 -41.97 57.25
CA ASP A 20 5.26 -40.73 56.76
C ASP A 20 4.80 -40.88 55.30
N ARG A 21 5.67 -41.40 54.42
CA ARG A 21 5.30 -41.71 53.02
C ARG A 21 4.14 -42.71 52.90
N HIS A 22 4.08 -43.72 53.78
CA HIS A 22 2.96 -44.68 53.80
C HIS A 22 1.63 -43.99 54.18
N LEU A 23 1.65 -43.06 55.13
CA LEU A 23 0.48 -42.29 55.55
C LEU A 23 0.05 -41.25 54.51
N ASP A 24 0.99 -40.64 53.81
CA ASP A 24 0.69 -39.71 52.71
C ASP A 24 0.02 -40.42 51.54
N THR A 25 0.50 -41.63 51.21
CA THR A 25 -0.13 -42.47 50.18
C THR A 25 -1.55 -42.89 50.58
N ARG A 26 -1.79 -43.13 51.87
CA ARG A 26 -3.12 -43.41 52.41
C ARG A 26 -4.06 -42.21 52.28
N ARG A 27 -3.59 -40.98 52.53
CA ARG A 27 -4.41 -39.77 52.33
C ARG A 27 -4.77 -39.55 50.87
N ALA A 28 -3.84 -39.85 49.96
CA ALA A 28 -4.08 -39.75 48.52
C ALA A 28 -5.05 -40.82 47.99
N ASN A 29 -5.06 -42.02 48.58
CA ASN A 29 -5.94 -43.14 48.21
C ASN A 29 -7.10 -43.31 49.20
N GLU A 30 -7.96 -42.29 49.31
CA GLU A 30 -9.27 -42.37 50.02
C GLU A 30 -9.19 -43.02 51.42
N ASN A 31 -8.13 -42.75 52.16
CA ASN A 31 -7.87 -43.28 53.51
C ASN A 31 -7.62 -44.81 53.62
N MET A 32 -7.21 -45.47 52.54
CA MET A 32 -6.83 -46.88 52.50
C MET A 32 -5.31 -47.09 52.57
N CYS A 33 -4.83 -47.95 53.48
CA CYS A 33 -3.40 -48.27 53.57
C CYS A 33 -2.91 -49.09 52.35
N PRO A 34 -1.78 -48.74 51.72
CA PRO A 34 -1.20 -49.54 50.64
C PRO A 34 -0.83 -50.95 51.12
N LYS A 35 -1.46 -52.00 50.57
CA LYS A 35 -1.13 -53.40 50.92
C LYS A 35 0.18 -53.81 50.25
N LYS A 36 1.11 -54.44 51.01
CA LYS A 36 2.30 -55.09 50.43
C LYS A 36 1.82 -56.20 49.49
N ARG A 37 2.22 -56.13 48.22
CA ARG A 37 1.90 -57.12 47.19
C ARG A 37 2.49 -58.47 47.60
N LYS A 38 1.65 -59.41 48.04
CA LYS A 38 2.04 -60.82 48.20
C LYS A 38 1.83 -61.52 46.87
N THR A 39 2.82 -62.31 46.46
CA THR A 39 2.66 -63.28 45.37
C THR A 39 1.57 -64.26 45.74
N VAL A 40 0.58 -64.41 44.88
CA VAL A 40 -0.45 -65.45 45.01
C VAL A 40 0.08 -66.65 44.22
N ARG A 41 -0.09 -67.86 44.78
CA ARG A 41 0.23 -69.10 44.07
C ARG A 41 -1.05 -69.64 43.46
N ASP A 42 -0.96 -70.07 42.22
CA ASP A 42 -2.07 -70.70 41.52
C ASP A 42 -2.47 -72.02 42.21
N GLU A 43 -3.74 -72.21 42.53
CA GLU A 43 -4.23 -73.36 43.31
C GLU A 43 -4.27 -74.67 42.51
N ALA A 44 -4.25 -74.61 41.17
CA ALA A 44 -4.25 -75.81 40.31
C ALA A 44 -2.84 -76.31 39.99
N THR A 45 -1.82 -75.43 39.97
CA THR A 45 -0.47 -75.76 39.49
C THR A 45 0.66 -75.45 40.49
N GLY A 46 0.38 -74.72 41.58
CA GLY A 46 1.33 -74.42 42.66
C GLY A 46 2.44 -73.40 42.33
N ARG A 47 2.45 -72.85 41.11
CA ARG A 47 3.43 -71.85 40.64
C ARG A 47 3.03 -70.42 41.04
N PRO A 48 4.01 -69.52 41.29
CA PRO A 48 3.73 -68.13 41.65
C PRO A 48 3.22 -67.34 40.44
N THR A 49 2.12 -66.61 40.60
CA THR A 49 1.58 -65.72 39.56
C THR A 49 1.83 -64.26 39.91
N TYR A 50 2.01 -63.43 38.87
CA TYR A 50 2.47 -62.06 38.96
C TYR A 50 1.44 -61.11 38.33
N LEU A 51 0.63 -60.46 39.19
CA LEU A 51 -0.36 -59.48 38.74
C LEU A 51 0.29 -58.16 38.32
N CYS A 52 -0.25 -57.56 37.25
CA CYS A 52 0.09 -56.20 36.83
C CYS A 52 -0.20 -55.18 37.95
N GLY A 53 0.70 -54.22 38.11
CA GLY A 53 0.64 -53.23 39.18
C GLY A 53 -0.44 -52.16 39.06
N LYS A 54 -1.06 -52.02 37.88
CA LYS A 54 -2.17 -51.10 37.64
C LYS A 54 -3.49 -51.83 37.90
N ILE A 55 -4.23 -51.41 38.93
CA ILE A 55 -5.44 -52.10 39.42
C ILE A 55 -6.51 -52.24 38.33
N THR A 56 -6.57 -51.32 37.36
CA THR A 56 -7.54 -51.34 36.26
C THR A 56 -7.18 -52.29 35.11
N CYS A 57 -5.95 -52.82 35.05
CA CYS A 57 -5.51 -53.72 33.96
C CYS A 57 -5.94 -55.17 34.23
N GLY A 58 -5.83 -55.64 35.47
CA GLY A 58 -6.35 -56.96 35.89
C GLY A 58 -5.62 -58.20 35.32
N LEU A 59 -4.65 -58.02 34.42
CA LEU A 59 -3.91 -59.13 33.81
C LEU A 59 -2.90 -59.79 34.76
N ILE A 60 -2.80 -61.11 34.64
CA ILE A 60 -1.98 -62.00 35.47
C ILE A 60 -0.97 -62.70 34.58
N PHE A 61 0.30 -62.71 34.99
CA PHE A 61 1.39 -63.31 34.23
C PHE A 61 2.03 -64.46 35.02
N GLU A 62 2.58 -65.43 34.29
CA GLU A 62 3.21 -66.61 34.88
C GLU A 62 4.64 -66.33 35.36
N THR A 63 5.32 -65.36 34.74
CA THR A 63 6.66 -64.94 35.16
C THR A 63 6.75 -63.43 35.45
N ALA A 64 7.68 -63.06 36.33
CA ALA A 64 7.91 -61.65 36.68
C ALA A 64 8.48 -60.83 35.50
N ALA A 65 9.20 -61.48 34.58
CA ALA A 65 9.78 -60.84 33.40
C ALA A 65 8.69 -60.43 32.40
N GLU A 66 7.72 -61.30 32.14
CA GLU A 66 6.56 -61.00 31.27
C GLU A 66 5.73 -59.85 31.82
N ARG A 67 5.48 -59.84 33.15
CA ARG A 67 4.81 -58.71 33.80
C ARG A 67 5.61 -57.42 33.63
N SER A 68 6.93 -57.43 33.81
CA SER A 68 7.74 -56.22 33.70
C SER A 68 7.84 -55.66 32.28
N VAL A 69 7.83 -56.52 31.25
CA VAL A 69 7.72 -56.09 29.85
C VAL A 69 6.34 -55.47 29.59
N HIS A 70 5.27 -56.11 30.08
CA HIS A 70 3.92 -55.56 29.98
C HIS A 70 3.77 -54.20 30.69
N GLU A 71 4.35 -54.04 31.88
CA GLU A 71 4.33 -52.78 32.62
C GLU A 71 5.17 -51.67 31.94
N ALA A 72 6.22 -52.02 31.21
CA ALA A 72 7.02 -51.06 30.44
C ALA A 72 6.24 -50.44 29.26
N ASN A 73 5.28 -51.18 28.68
CA ASN A 73 4.41 -50.68 27.61
C ASN A 73 3.40 -49.62 28.09
N HIS A 74 3.25 -49.43 29.40
CA HIS A 74 2.51 -48.28 29.94
C HIS A 74 3.32 -46.97 29.92
N TYR A 75 4.61 -46.98 29.51
CA TYR A 75 5.46 -45.80 29.46
C TYR A 75 6.31 -45.79 28.17
N ALA A 76 5.74 -45.37 27.03
CA ALA A 76 6.51 -45.19 25.78
C ALA A 76 7.04 -43.75 25.62
N LYS A 77 8.26 -43.60 25.06
CA LYS A 77 9.05 -42.35 25.11
C LYS A 77 9.54 -41.76 23.76
N CYS A 78 9.28 -42.34 22.58
CA CYS A 78 9.71 -41.75 21.29
C CYS A 78 8.84 -42.18 20.08
N GLU A 79 9.01 -41.47 18.96
CA GLU A 79 8.16 -41.45 17.75
C GLU A 79 8.37 -42.58 16.72
N SER A 80 9.31 -43.51 16.89
CA SER A 80 9.65 -44.48 15.82
C SER A 80 8.88 -45.81 15.84
N ASP A 81 7.85 -45.98 16.67
CA ASP A 81 7.07 -47.23 16.75
C ASP A 81 5.58 -46.99 16.42
N GLU A 82 5.27 -46.49 15.22
CA GLU A 82 3.87 -46.33 14.76
C GLU A 82 3.13 -47.67 14.59
N GLN A 83 3.79 -48.84 14.73
CA GLN A 83 3.17 -50.14 14.51
C GLN A 83 2.76 -50.93 15.76
N ASP A 84 3.11 -50.50 16.99
CA ASP A 84 2.63 -51.15 18.23
C ASP A 84 1.92 -50.20 19.22
N ALA A 85 1.68 -48.95 18.82
CA ALA A 85 0.97 -47.95 19.64
C ALA A 85 -0.56 -48.08 19.56
N LEU A 86 -1.10 -49.28 19.74
CA LEU A 86 -2.56 -49.53 19.66
C LEU A 86 -3.36 -48.93 20.83
N PHE A 87 -2.72 -48.39 21.87
CA PHE A 87 -3.40 -47.87 23.07
C PHE A 87 -2.89 -46.51 23.59
N CYS A 88 -2.17 -45.74 22.76
CA CYS A 88 -1.75 -44.38 23.10
C CYS A 88 -2.55 -43.33 22.32
N PHE A 89 -2.96 -42.27 23.01
CA PHE A 89 -3.70 -41.15 22.45
C PHE A 89 -2.72 -40.07 21.98
N LYS A 90 -2.67 -39.81 20.67
CA LYS A 90 -1.81 -38.77 20.06
C LYS A 90 -2.51 -37.41 20.07
N CYS A 91 -1.80 -36.35 20.45
CA CYS A 91 -2.30 -34.98 20.32
C CYS A 91 -2.10 -34.47 18.90
N ASP A 92 -3.19 -34.04 18.26
CA ASP A 92 -3.15 -33.59 16.86
C ASP A 92 -2.39 -32.25 16.68
N ASP A 93 -2.31 -31.43 17.73
CA ASP A 93 -1.77 -30.06 17.67
C ASP A 93 -0.25 -30.00 17.88
N CYS A 94 0.29 -30.81 18.80
CA CYS A 94 1.72 -30.86 19.13
C CYS A 94 2.38 -32.23 18.94
N LYS A 95 1.63 -33.24 18.49
CA LYS A 95 2.09 -34.61 18.16
C LYS A 95 2.64 -35.44 19.33
N LYS A 96 2.48 -34.96 20.57
CA LYS A 96 2.84 -35.69 21.80
C LYS A 96 1.88 -36.86 22.09
N TYR A 97 2.40 -37.95 22.63
CA TYR A 97 1.65 -39.17 22.93
C TYR A 97 1.31 -39.28 24.43
N PHE A 98 0.11 -39.78 24.73
CA PHE A 98 -0.41 -39.95 26.09
C PHE A 98 -0.97 -41.35 26.28
N CYS A 99 -0.81 -41.90 27.49
CA CYS A 99 -1.21 -43.28 27.77
C CYS A 99 -2.69 -43.42 28.18
N GLU A 100 -3.39 -42.31 28.44
CA GLU A 100 -4.80 -42.29 28.81
C GLU A 100 -5.54 -41.14 28.10
N GLY A 101 -6.76 -41.40 27.61
CA GLY A 101 -7.56 -40.41 26.88
C GLY A 101 -7.92 -39.19 27.75
N ARG A 102 -8.06 -39.40 29.06
CA ARG A 102 -8.21 -38.33 30.06
C ARG A 102 -7.04 -37.35 30.09
N GLU A 103 -5.83 -37.86 29.97
CA GLU A 103 -4.62 -37.04 30.01
C GLU A 103 -4.43 -36.30 28.69
N LEU A 104 -4.77 -36.94 27.56
CA LEU A 104 -4.86 -36.26 26.28
C LEU A 104 -5.91 -35.15 26.32
N GLU A 105 -7.12 -35.39 26.85
CA GLU A 105 -8.17 -34.37 26.92
C GLU A 105 -7.77 -33.21 27.82
N ARG A 106 -7.16 -33.48 28.99
CA ARG A 106 -6.62 -32.41 29.85
C ARG A 106 -5.52 -31.61 29.14
N HIS A 107 -4.70 -32.27 28.33
CA HIS A 107 -3.65 -31.63 27.53
C HIS A 107 -4.23 -30.81 26.36
N LYS A 108 -5.24 -31.33 25.66
CA LYS A 108 -6.02 -30.61 24.61
C LYS A 108 -6.74 -29.40 25.20
N ASP A 109 -7.23 -29.50 26.43
CA ASP A 109 -7.80 -28.39 27.17
C ASP A 109 -6.77 -27.28 27.46
N GLN A 110 -5.49 -27.65 27.59
CA GLN A 110 -4.40 -26.70 27.81
C GLN A 110 -4.08 -25.91 26.53
N HIS A 111 -4.10 -26.57 25.36
CA HIS A 111 -4.05 -25.90 24.05
C HIS A 111 -5.23 -24.94 23.85
N ARG A 112 -6.43 -25.33 24.29
CA ARG A 112 -7.66 -24.50 24.19
C ARG A 112 -7.68 -23.30 25.12
N ARG A 113 -7.02 -23.39 26.28
CA ARG A 113 -6.98 -22.31 27.29
C ARG A 113 -5.82 -21.33 27.05
N ASP A 114 -4.71 -21.79 26.48
CA ASP A 114 -3.55 -20.96 26.21
C ASP A 114 -2.84 -21.37 24.90
N PRO A 115 -3.08 -20.62 23.80
CA PRO A 115 -2.42 -20.85 22.51
C PRO A 115 -0.88 -20.77 22.55
N SER A 116 -0.28 -20.16 23.59
CA SER A 116 1.18 -20.06 23.74
C SER A 116 1.85 -21.38 24.17
N PHE A 117 1.06 -22.35 24.64
CA PHE A 117 1.53 -23.66 25.09
C PHE A 117 2.15 -24.48 23.94
N VAL A 118 1.59 -24.38 22.72
CA VAL A 118 2.12 -25.02 21.49
C VAL A 118 3.48 -24.43 21.08
N ALA A 119 3.65 -23.11 21.23
CA ALA A 119 4.85 -22.41 20.77
C ALA A 119 6.08 -22.63 21.67
N ARG A 120 5.87 -22.86 22.96
CA ARG A 120 6.94 -23.13 23.94
C ARG A 120 7.55 -24.52 23.82
N GLU A 121 6.78 -25.52 23.37
CA GLU A 121 7.26 -26.90 23.26
C GLU A 121 7.89 -27.23 21.90
N LYS A 122 7.68 -26.41 20.85
CA LYS A 122 8.04 -26.80 19.47
C LYS A 122 9.52 -26.67 19.09
N ARG A 123 10.32 -25.76 19.66
CA ARG A 123 11.78 -25.68 19.38
C ARG A 123 12.53 -24.98 20.52
N THR A 124 13.37 -25.71 21.26
CA THR A 124 14.30 -25.14 22.25
C THR A 124 15.65 -24.74 21.65
N ASP A 125 15.92 -25.09 20.39
CA ASP A 125 17.24 -24.98 19.77
C ASP A 125 17.26 -24.01 18.57
N ARG A 126 16.67 -22.83 18.76
CA ARG A 126 16.62 -21.76 17.75
C ARG A 126 17.92 -20.95 17.77
N GLN A 127 18.50 -20.66 16.61
CA GLN A 127 19.66 -19.76 16.51
C GLN A 127 19.30 -18.38 17.08
N PHE A 128 20.23 -17.81 17.85
CA PHE A 128 20.11 -16.48 18.45
C PHE A 128 21.35 -15.66 18.16
N LEU A 129 21.18 -14.34 18.07
CA LEU A 129 22.26 -13.38 18.01
C LEU A 129 22.42 -12.74 19.39
N GLU A 130 23.65 -12.62 19.86
CA GLU A 130 23.92 -11.99 21.16
C GLU A 130 24.27 -10.51 20.93
N ARG A 131 23.43 -9.62 21.45
CA ARG A 131 23.61 -8.17 21.38
C ARG A 131 23.53 -7.61 22.79
N ASP A 132 24.59 -6.90 23.21
CA ASP A 132 24.71 -6.27 24.53
C ASP A 132 24.40 -7.20 25.72
N GLY A 133 24.82 -8.47 25.64
CA GLY A 133 24.58 -9.47 26.69
C GLY A 133 23.17 -10.04 26.74
N THR A 134 22.32 -9.73 25.75
CA THR A 134 20.98 -10.32 25.60
C THR A 134 20.86 -11.14 24.33
N LYS A 135 20.20 -12.30 24.43
CA LYS A 135 19.93 -13.18 23.29
C LYS A 135 18.71 -12.68 22.53
N VAL A 136 18.91 -12.35 21.26
CA VAL A 136 17.88 -11.89 20.34
C VAL A 136 17.57 -13.00 19.33
N TYR A 137 16.29 -13.32 19.21
CA TYR A 137 15.74 -14.33 18.33
C TYR A 137 14.94 -13.65 17.22
N THR A 138 15.29 -13.92 15.97
CA THR A 138 14.68 -13.26 14.81
C THR A 138 13.69 -14.20 14.12
N CYS A 139 12.51 -13.68 13.78
CA CYS A 139 11.48 -14.38 12.98
C CYS A 139 11.99 -14.64 11.57
N GLU A 140 11.95 -15.88 11.10
CA GLU A 140 12.49 -16.26 9.78
C GLU A 140 11.59 -15.75 8.63
N PHE A 141 10.31 -15.52 8.91
CA PHE A 141 9.32 -15.14 7.89
C PHE A 141 9.13 -13.62 7.73
N CYS A 142 9.30 -12.83 8.79
CA CYS A 142 9.11 -11.37 8.73
C CYS A 142 10.23 -10.55 9.39
N GLN A 143 11.34 -11.20 9.77
CA GLN A 143 12.56 -10.57 10.28
C GLN A 143 12.41 -9.75 11.57
N LYS A 144 11.29 -9.92 12.29
CA LYS A 144 11.05 -9.25 13.58
C LYS A 144 11.88 -9.87 14.70
N GLU A 145 12.56 -9.04 15.50
CA GLU A 145 13.42 -9.46 16.60
C GLU A 145 12.66 -9.59 17.94
N PHE A 146 13.00 -10.61 18.74
CA PHE A 146 12.40 -10.91 20.05
C PHE A 146 13.47 -11.25 21.09
N ASN A 147 13.24 -10.91 22.35
CA ASN A 147 14.21 -11.13 23.43
C ASN A 147 14.09 -12.51 24.11
N SER A 148 13.21 -13.38 23.61
CA SER A 148 13.07 -14.75 24.08
C SER A 148 12.64 -15.70 22.94
N CYS A 149 13.15 -16.93 22.97
CA CYS A 149 12.81 -17.96 21.98
C CYS A 149 11.30 -18.26 21.96
N GLY A 150 10.67 -18.28 23.15
CA GLY A 150 9.24 -18.55 23.29
C GLY A 150 8.38 -17.45 22.65
N ASP A 151 8.82 -16.20 22.69
CA ASP A 151 8.09 -15.09 22.06
C ASP A 151 8.23 -15.10 20.55
N ALA A 152 9.43 -15.39 20.03
CA ALA A 152 9.66 -15.57 18.59
C ALA A 152 8.83 -16.74 18.03
N ASN A 153 8.86 -17.90 18.69
CA ASN A 153 8.07 -19.07 18.27
C ASN A 153 6.57 -18.81 18.36
N ARG A 154 6.11 -18.06 19.37
CA ARG A 154 4.69 -17.68 19.49
C ARG A 154 4.29 -16.75 18.37
N HIS A 155 5.12 -15.77 18.06
CA HIS A 155 4.86 -14.86 16.96
C HIS A 155 4.79 -15.61 15.63
N GLU A 156 5.73 -16.51 15.33
CA GLU A 156 5.66 -17.33 14.12
C GLU A 156 4.43 -18.23 14.09
N PHE A 157 4.10 -18.87 15.21
CA PHE A 157 2.93 -19.74 15.25
C PHE A 157 1.62 -18.95 15.05
N VAL A 158 1.49 -17.78 15.67
CA VAL A 158 0.26 -16.98 15.59
C VAL A 158 0.16 -16.20 14.28
N SER A 159 1.29 -15.75 13.74
CA SER A 159 1.32 -14.85 12.57
C SER A 159 1.64 -15.57 11.26
N HIS A 160 2.24 -16.76 11.30
CA HIS A 160 2.76 -17.47 10.13
C HIS A 160 2.42 -18.97 10.07
N ALA A 161 1.82 -19.59 11.11
CA ALA A 161 1.45 -21.00 11.01
C ALA A 161 0.21 -21.20 10.13
N ASP A 162 0.31 -22.16 9.22
CA ASP A 162 -0.80 -22.63 8.42
C ASP A 162 -1.64 -23.60 9.26
N VAL A 163 -2.79 -23.13 9.76
CA VAL A 163 -3.74 -23.97 10.50
C VAL A 163 -4.76 -24.50 9.49
N PRO A 164 -4.89 -25.83 9.27
CA PRO A 164 -5.71 -26.40 8.20
C PRO A 164 -7.17 -25.94 8.19
N LEU A 165 -7.73 -25.64 9.37
CA LEU A 165 -9.08 -25.10 9.53
C LEU A 165 -9.17 -23.66 8.98
N LEU A 166 -8.17 -22.81 9.30
CA LEU A 166 -8.06 -21.47 8.73
C LEU A 166 -7.80 -21.56 7.23
N THR A 167 -6.90 -22.40 6.75
CA THR A 167 -6.63 -22.56 5.30
C THR A 167 -7.89 -22.97 4.52
N THR A 168 -8.73 -23.84 5.09
CA THR A 168 -9.99 -24.30 4.47
C THR A 168 -11.08 -23.22 4.53
N LEU A 169 -11.24 -22.56 5.68
CA LEU A 169 -12.17 -21.43 5.85
C LEU A 169 -11.79 -20.24 4.98
N THR A 170 -10.51 -19.91 4.89
CA THR A 170 -9.94 -18.87 4.05
C THR A 170 -10.18 -19.18 2.56
N LYS A 171 -9.99 -20.43 2.11
CA LYS A 171 -10.31 -20.84 0.73
C LYS A 171 -11.80 -20.77 0.41
N GLN A 172 -12.69 -21.19 1.31
CA GLN A 172 -14.15 -21.06 1.11
C GLN A 172 -14.59 -19.60 1.11
N HIS A 173 -14.05 -18.77 1.99
CA HIS A 173 -14.43 -17.37 2.10
C HIS A 173 -13.93 -16.52 0.91
N PHE A 174 -12.74 -16.84 0.37
CA PHE A 174 -12.19 -16.25 -0.86
C PHE A 174 -12.92 -16.69 -2.15
N GLN A 175 -13.66 -17.80 -2.12
CA GLN A 175 -14.48 -18.23 -3.26
C GLN A 175 -15.80 -17.45 -3.40
N HIS A 176 -16.25 -16.78 -2.33
CA HIS A 176 -17.59 -16.18 -2.28
C HIS A 176 -17.63 -14.66 -1.99
N LYS A 177 -16.55 -14.02 -1.54
CA LYS A 177 -16.45 -12.55 -1.32
C LYS A 177 -15.05 -12.02 -1.67
N SER A 178 -14.99 -10.80 -2.22
CA SER A 178 -13.74 -10.16 -2.69
C SER A 178 -12.72 -9.94 -1.57
N PRO A 179 -11.40 -10.10 -1.83
CA PRO A 179 -10.40 -10.27 -0.78
C PRO A 179 -9.85 -8.94 -0.24
N LEU A 180 -9.83 -8.78 1.10
CA LEU A 180 -8.87 -7.91 1.79
C LEU A 180 -7.89 -8.78 2.56
N LYS A 181 -6.58 -8.64 2.32
CA LYS A 181 -5.54 -9.12 3.26
C LYS A 181 -5.19 -7.98 4.22
N PRO A 182 -5.39 -8.09 5.54
CA PRO A 182 -4.87 -7.10 6.47
C PRO A 182 -3.33 -7.15 6.49
N LYS A 183 -2.68 -6.01 6.25
CA LYS A 183 -1.21 -5.87 6.26
C LYS A 183 -0.60 -5.81 7.67
N HIS A 184 -1.43 -5.75 8.72
CA HIS A 184 -0.99 -5.77 10.11
C HIS A 184 -1.85 -6.75 10.93
N GLY A 185 -1.16 -7.61 11.67
CA GLY A 185 -1.68 -8.86 12.22
C GLY A 185 -2.89 -8.74 13.14
N PHE A 186 -3.57 -9.87 13.22
CA PHE A 186 -4.70 -10.17 14.09
C PHE A 186 -4.54 -9.59 15.50
N THR A 187 -5.56 -8.91 16.00
CA THR A 187 -5.71 -8.63 17.43
C THR A 187 -6.10 -9.94 18.14
N PRO A 188 -5.35 -10.40 19.15
CA PRO A 188 -5.73 -11.60 19.88
C PRO A 188 -7.03 -11.35 20.67
N ARG A 189 -8.06 -12.15 20.40
CA ARG A 189 -9.27 -12.22 21.23
C ARG A 189 -9.05 -13.25 22.34
N ALA A 190 -9.50 -12.94 23.55
CA ALA A 190 -9.46 -13.84 24.72
C ALA A 190 -10.64 -14.83 24.77
N LEU A 191 -11.17 -15.30 23.62
CA LEU A 191 -12.32 -16.21 23.57
C LEU A 191 -11.97 -17.53 22.85
N ARG A 192 -12.57 -18.63 23.34
CA ARG A 192 -12.26 -20.00 22.91
C ARG A 192 -12.73 -20.27 21.47
N PRO A 193 -12.02 -21.12 20.70
CA PRO A 193 -12.46 -21.54 19.36
C PRO A 193 -13.82 -22.25 19.40
N ARG A 194 -14.72 -21.95 18.45
CA ARG A 194 -16.03 -22.59 18.30
C ARG A 194 -16.02 -23.66 17.19
N ASN A 195 -17.04 -24.52 17.21
CA ASN A 195 -17.26 -25.57 16.21
C ASN A 195 -17.88 -24.98 14.93
N LEU A 196 -17.46 -25.46 13.75
CA LEU A 196 -17.93 -25.08 12.40
C LEU A 196 -19.45 -25.17 12.20
N ALA A 197 -20.16 -25.93 13.03
CA ALA A 197 -21.63 -26.07 12.97
C ALA A 197 -22.40 -25.06 13.85
N HIS A 198 -21.71 -24.09 14.46
CA HIS A 198 -22.36 -23.10 15.33
C HIS A 198 -23.17 -22.10 14.50
N SER A 199 -24.40 -21.78 14.92
CA SER A 199 -25.33 -20.89 14.20
C SER A 199 -24.79 -19.49 13.91
N ASP A 200 -23.84 -19.04 14.75
CA ASP A 200 -23.25 -17.70 14.67
C ASP A 200 -21.90 -17.66 13.95
N MET A 201 -21.52 -18.73 13.23
CA MET A 201 -20.23 -18.80 12.51
C MET A 201 -20.10 -17.72 11.44
N ASP A 202 -21.18 -17.34 10.75
CA ASP A 202 -21.15 -16.26 9.76
C ASP A 202 -20.80 -14.90 10.40
N THR A 203 -21.30 -14.65 11.61
CA THR A 203 -20.98 -13.47 12.41
C THR A 203 -19.51 -13.46 12.86
N GLU A 204 -18.95 -14.66 13.13
CA GLU A 204 -17.56 -14.83 13.55
C GLU A 204 -16.59 -14.66 12.37
N LEU A 205 -16.94 -15.11 11.17
CA LEU A 205 -16.18 -14.88 9.93
C LEU A 205 -16.18 -13.41 9.53
N ASP A 206 -17.33 -12.74 9.62
CA ASP A 206 -17.44 -11.28 9.40
C ASP A 206 -16.58 -10.48 10.38
N TRP A 207 -16.51 -10.92 11.63
CA TRP A 207 -15.65 -10.31 12.64
C TRP A 207 -14.16 -10.61 12.40
N MET A 208 -13.81 -11.83 12.00
CA MET A 208 -12.42 -12.26 11.77
C MET A 208 -11.78 -11.57 10.55
N PHE A 209 -12.55 -11.35 9.49
CA PHE A 209 -12.06 -10.75 8.25
C PHE A 209 -12.44 -9.28 8.10
N GLN A 210 -13.25 -8.71 9.02
CA GLN A 210 -13.69 -7.30 9.06
C GLN A 210 -14.02 -6.73 7.68
N THR A 211 -14.59 -7.55 6.80
CA THR A 211 -14.76 -7.21 5.39
C THR A 211 -16.11 -6.53 5.23
N TYR A 212 -16.12 -5.37 4.56
CA TYR A 212 -17.37 -4.72 4.19
C TYR A 212 -18.20 -5.67 3.33
N GLN A 213 -19.42 -5.96 3.77
CA GLN A 213 -20.37 -6.76 2.99
C GLN A 213 -21.24 -5.81 2.18
N LEU A 214 -21.34 -6.08 0.87
CA LEU A 214 -22.25 -5.38 -0.04
C LEU A 214 -23.67 -5.39 0.55
N GLY A 215 -24.24 -4.22 0.86
CA GLY A 215 -25.55 -4.05 1.49
C GLY A 215 -25.55 -3.69 2.99
N LYS A 216 -24.40 -3.70 3.67
CA LYS A 216 -24.26 -3.08 5.01
C LYS A 216 -24.09 -1.56 4.87
N ASP A 217 -24.50 -0.79 5.88
CA ASP A 217 -24.30 0.67 5.89
C ASP A 217 -22.79 0.97 5.95
N ILE A 218 -22.28 1.58 4.89
CA ILE A 218 -20.86 1.87 4.73
C ILE A 218 -20.36 2.97 5.68
N GLY A 219 -21.23 3.89 6.08
CA GLY A 219 -20.91 4.92 7.06
C GLY A 219 -20.65 4.30 8.43
N ASP A 220 -21.53 3.38 8.86
CA ASP A 220 -21.34 2.63 10.11
C ASP A 220 -20.05 1.80 10.08
N PHE A 221 -19.76 1.14 8.95
CA PHE A 221 -18.53 0.36 8.79
C PHE A 221 -17.26 1.21 8.91
N ILE A 222 -17.20 2.37 8.24
CA ILE A 222 -16.03 3.27 8.30
C ILE A 222 -15.88 3.85 9.71
N ARG A 223 -16.99 4.22 10.37
CA ARG A 223 -16.98 4.74 11.74
C ARG A 223 -16.38 3.73 12.72
N ASP A 224 -16.73 2.46 12.58
CA ASP A 224 -16.30 1.40 13.49
C ASP A 224 -14.88 0.86 13.16
N ASN A 225 -14.42 1.04 11.91
CA ASN A 225 -13.14 0.51 11.41
C ASN A 225 -12.24 1.56 10.72
N PRO A 226 -11.93 2.70 11.36
CA PRO A 226 -11.25 3.82 10.71
C PRO A 226 -9.85 3.50 10.17
N ASN A 227 -9.14 2.54 10.79
CA ASN A 227 -7.78 2.18 10.41
C ASN A 227 -7.69 1.32 9.14
N GLN A 228 -8.83 0.83 8.62
CA GLN A 228 -8.87 0.01 7.41
C GLN A 228 -9.16 0.82 6.15
N PHE A 229 -9.44 2.12 6.29
CA PHE A 229 -9.86 2.96 5.19
C PHE A 229 -8.70 3.82 4.67
N ASN A 230 -8.53 3.79 3.35
CA ASN A 230 -7.56 4.61 2.64
C ASN A 230 -8.29 5.73 1.89
N LEU A 231 -7.90 6.98 2.16
CA LEU A 231 -8.46 8.16 1.54
C LEU A 231 -7.79 8.41 0.18
N TYR A 232 -8.62 8.59 -0.85
CA TYR A 232 -8.21 9.10 -2.15
C TYR A 232 -9.01 10.35 -2.48
N ILE A 233 -8.33 11.41 -2.91
CA ILE A 233 -8.96 12.67 -3.33
C ILE A 233 -8.61 12.89 -4.80
N GLY A 234 -9.60 12.93 -5.69
CA GLY A 234 -9.37 13.07 -7.12
C GLY A 234 -10.24 14.13 -7.76
N ARG A 235 -10.01 14.34 -9.05
CA ARG A 235 -10.84 15.19 -9.92
C ARG A 235 -11.48 14.34 -11.00
N ASP A 236 -12.73 14.64 -11.30
CA ASP A 236 -13.40 14.12 -12.48
C ASP A 236 -13.89 15.27 -13.36
N MET A 237 -13.70 15.12 -14.67
CA MET A 237 -14.19 16.05 -15.70
C MET A 237 -15.31 15.43 -16.54
N THR A 238 -15.61 14.14 -16.34
CA THR A 238 -16.46 13.36 -17.25
C THR A 238 -17.93 13.32 -16.85
N GLY A 239 -18.29 13.83 -15.67
CA GLY A 239 -19.69 13.87 -15.22
C GLY A 239 -20.34 12.49 -15.10
N SER A 240 -19.54 11.42 -15.19
CA SER A 240 -19.97 10.03 -15.07
C SER A 240 -20.10 9.67 -13.59
N PRO A 241 -21.08 8.85 -13.18
CA PRO A 241 -21.13 8.28 -11.83
C PRO A 241 -19.91 7.40 -11.50
N ASP A 242 -19.17 6.93 -12.51
CA ASP A 242 -17.91 6.20 -12.34
C ASP A 242 -16.69 7.12 -12.24
N VAL A 243 -15.69 6.71 -11.44
CA VAL A 243 -14.41 7.43 -11.34
C VAL A 243 -13.70 7.40 -12.70
N SER A 244 -13.09 8.52 -13.09
CA SER A 244 -12.49 8.77 -14.41
C SER A 244 -11.79 7.55 -15.06
N VAL A 245 -12.04 7.31 -16.35
CA VAL A 245 -11.46 6.21 -17.18
C VAL A 245 -9.94 6.07 -17.05
N ARG A 246 -9.23 7.15 -16.71
CA ARG A 246 -7.78 7.13 -16.43
C ARG A 246 -7.36 6.13 -15.35
N HIS A 247 -8.25 5.79 -14.42
CA HIS A 247 -8.00 4.80 -13.37
C HIS A 247 -8.19 3.37 -13.86
N GLN A 248 -8.91 3.18 -14.98
CA GLN A 248 -9.16 1.88 -15.59
C GLN A 248 -8.01 1.44 -16.52
N THR A 249 -7.23 2.39 -17.07
CA THR A 249 -6.24 2.12 -18.13
C THR A 249 -4.79 2.45 -17.78
N GLY A 250 -4.48 2.88 -16.55
CA GLY A 250 -3.13 3.34 -16.16
C GLY A 250 -2.70 2.99 -14.73
N SER A 251 -1.42 3.27 -14.40
CA SER A 251 -0.86 3.19 -13.04
C SER A 251 -1.22 4.46 -12.27
N SER A 252 -2.31 4.39 -11.52
CA SER A 252 -2.74 5.47 -10.61
C SER A 252 -2.85 4.89 -9.20
N PRO A 253 -2.70 5.68 -8.12
CA PRO A 253 -2.82 5.15 -6.75
C PRO A 253 -4.16 4.42 -6.51
N LEU A 254 -5.24 4.91 -7.13
CA LEU A 254 -6.56 4.28 -7.07
C LEU A 254 -6.64 3.00 -7.91
N GLY A 255 -5.95 2.96 -9.05
CA GLY A 255 -5.79 1.75 -9.84
C GLY A 255 -4.95 0.71 -9.09
N GLU A 256 -3.78 1.06 -8.57
CA GLU A 256 -2.95 0.13 -7.79
C GLU A 256 -3.71 -0.44 -6.58
N ALA A 257 -4.58 0.37 -5.94
CA ALA A 257 -5.50 -0.10 -4.92
C ALA A 257 -6.50 -1.14 -5.47
N ALA A 258 -7.08 -0.92 -6.65
CA ALA A 258 -7.93 -1.91 -7.31
C ALA A 258 -7.17 -3.18 -7.72
N ASP A 259 -5.90 -3.08 -8.13
CA ASP A 259 -5.06 -4.25 -8.44
C ASP A 259 -4.71 -5.06 -7.18
N GLN A 260 -4.77 -4.44 -6.01
CA GLN A 260 -4.64 -5.07 -4.70
C GLN A 260 -6.00 -5.56 -4.15
N ASP A 261 -7.03 -5.63 -5.02
CA ASP A 261 -8.40 -6.07 -4.71
C ASP A 261 -9.11 -5.23 -3.63
N LEU A 262 -8.70 -3.97 -3.42
CA LEU A 262 -9.39 -3.07 -2.51
C LEU A 262 -10.74 -2.63 -3.10
N VAL A 263 -11.80 -2.68 -2.28
CA VAL A 263 -13.12 -2.16 -2.66
C VAL A 263 -13.05 -0.64 -2.74
N ILE A 264 -13.39 -0.08 -3.90
CA ILE A 264 -13.37 1.36 -4.15
C ILE A 264 -14.76 1.93 -3.93
N VAL A 265 -14.81 3.02 -3.16
CA VAL A 265 -16.07 3.64 -2.76
C VAL A 265 -15.99 5.15 -2.97
N CYS A 266 -16.98 5.71 -3.66
CA CYS A 266 -17.11 7.15 -3.86
C CYS A 266 -18.00 7.74 -2.75
N LEU A 267 -17.38 8.32 -1.71
CA LEU A 267 -18.11 8.86 -0.56
C LEU A 267 -18.72 10.23 -0.79
N HIS A 268 -18.11 11.06 -1.65
CA HIS A 268 -18.54 12.45 -1.83
C HIS A 268 -18.14 12.98 -3.20
N ARG A 269 -18.98 13.86 -3.74
CA ARG A 269 -18.71 14.62 -4.96
C ARG A 269 -19.05 16.08 -4.69
N GLU A 270 -18.03 16.92 -4.71
CA GLU A 270 -18.21 18.37 -4.57
C GLU A 270 -18.54 18.98 -5.93
N PRO A 271 -19.75 19.53 -6.15
CA PRO A 271 -20.06 20.26 -7.37
C PRO A 271 -19.37 21.64 -7.36
N PHE A 272 -18.91 22.08 -8.52
CA PHE A 272 -18.37 23.43 -8.71
C PHE A 272 -19.13 24.13 -9.82
N ASP A 273 -19.76 25.25 -9.48
CA ASP A 273 -20.54 26.08 -10.39
C ASP A 273 -19.69 27.21 -11.00
N GLY A 274 -20.21 27.79 -12.09
CA GLY A 274 -19.58 28.91 -12.79
C GLY A 274 -19.03 28.56 -14.17
N GLU A 275 -18.31 29.51 -14.77
CA GLU A 275 -17.68 29.30 -16.07
C GLU A 275 -16.62 28.20 -15.99
N TRP A 276 -16.39 27.52 -17.12
CA TRP A 276 -15.55 26.34 -17.17
C TRP A 276 -14.13 26.58 -16.61
N GLN A 277 -13.58 27.79 -16.81
CA GLN A 277 -12.29 28.17 -16.27
C GLN A 277 -12.30 28.32 -14.74
N GLU A 278 -13.27 29.05 -14.20
CA GLU A 278 -13.38 29.31 -12.76
C GLU A 278 -13.63 28.01 -11.99
N LYS A 279 -14.58 27.18 -12.45
CA LYS A 279 -14.88 25.91 -11.79
C LYS A 279 -13.71 24.93 -11.85
N THR A 280 -12.96 24.91 -12.97
CA THR A 280 -11.77 24.07 -13.07
C THR A 280 -10.72 24.52 -12.06
N GLN A 281 -10.40 25.81 -12.01
CA GLN A 281 -9.43 26.34 -11.04
C GLN A 281 -9.86 26.08 -9.59
N GLN A 282 -11.13 26.29 -9.26
CA GLN A 282 -11.69 26.00 -7.94
C GLN A 282 -11.55 24.52 -7.58
N MET A 283 -11.89 23.62 -8.50
CA MET A 283 -11.75 22.17 -8.33
C MET A 283 -10.29 21.76 -8.09
N ARG A 284 -9.35 22.25 -8.91
CA ARG A 284 -7.91 21.94 -8.74
C ARG A 284 -7.37 22.44 -7.41
N MET A 285 -7.75 23.66 -7.04
CA MET A 285 -7.37 24.25 -5.76
C MET A 285 -7.95 23.47 -4.58
N PHE A 286 -9.21 23.01 -4.67
CA PHE A 286 -9.85 22.23 -3.62
C PHE A 286 -9.13 20.89 -3.39
N GLU A 287 -8.88 20.12 -4.45
CA GLU A 287 -8.12 18.86 -4.39
C GLU A 287 -6.74 19.08 -3.73
N ALA A 288 -5.99 20.07 -4.21
CA ALA A 288 -4.66 20.35 -3.69
C ALA A 288 -4.67 20.74 -2.21
N CYS A 289 -5.65 21.55 -1.78
CA CYS A 289 -5.86 21.92 -0.38
C CYS A 289 -6.20 20.70 0.48
N ALA A 290 -7.12 19.83 0.04
CA ALA A 290 -7.52 18.66 0.80
C ALA A 290 -6.33 17.70 1.01
N ILE A 291 -5.54 17.42 -0.03
CA ILE A 291 -4.33 16.59 0.08
C ILE A 291 -3.30 17.21 1.04
N GLU A 292 -3.07 18.53 0.98
CA GLU A 292 -2.11 19.21 1.87
C GLU A 292 -2.51 19.08 3.35
N VAL A 293 -3.79 19.25 3.67
CA VAL A 293 -4.29 19.10 5.03
C VAL A 293 -4.12 17.65 5.50
N ALA A 294 -4.43 16.69 4.64
CA ALA A 294 -4.30 15.26 4.92
C ALA A 294 -2.86 14.86 5.22
N MET A 295 -1.91 15.34 4.41
CA MET A 295 -0.49 15.09 4.62
C MET A 295 0.02 15.76 5.89
N THR A 296 -0.41 17.00 6.16
CA THR A 296 -0.06 17.71 7.40
C THR A 296 -0.55 16.96 8.62
N ASP A 297 -1.78 16.44 8.59
CA ASP A 297 -2.34 15.67 9.70
C ASP A 297 -1.57 14.37 9.94
N ALA A 298 -1.22 13.65 8.87
CA ALA A 298 -0.51 12.37 8.94
C ALA A 298 0.88 12.46 9.60
N GLU A 299 1.51 13.64 9.60
CA GLU A 299 2.79 13.89 10.28
C GLU A 299 2.67 13.86 11.83
N PHE A 300 1.48 14.10 12.36
CA PHE A 300 1.22 14.17 13.80
C PHE A 300 0.57 12.90 14.34
N LYS A 301 0.75 12.65 15.64
CA LYS A 301 0.06 11.56 16.37
C LYS A 301 -1.46 11.74 16.28
N PRO A 302 -2.25 10.65 16.18
CA PRO A 302 -3.71 10.74 16.10
C PRO A 302 -4.28 11.44 17.34
N VAL A 303 -5.36 12.20 17.16
CA VAL A 303 -6.11 12.82 18.27
C VAL A 303 -7.05 11.77 18.84
N LEU A 304 -7.18 11.73 20.17
CA LEU A 304 -8.09 10.80 20.83
C LEU A 304 -9.53 11.04 20.33
N GLY A 305 -10.18 10.00 19.82
CA GLY A 305 -11.56 10.06 19.31
C GLY A 305 -11.71 10.62 17.89
N ILE A 306 -10.63 11.04 17.23
CA ILE A 306 -10.67 11.49 15.83
C ILE A 306 -9.89 10.49 14.96
N PRO A 307 -10.56 9.78 14.05
CA PRO A 307 -9.91 8.93 13.05
C PRO A 307 -8.87 9.67 12.21
N GLN A 308 -7.71 9.04 12.02
CA GLN A 308 -6.69 9.49 11.08
C GLN A 308 -6.55 8.45 9.96
N TYR A 309 -6.82 8.86 8.73
CA TYR A 309 -6.85 7.98 7.56
C TYR A 309 -5.52 7.98 6.81
N HIS A 310 -5.19 6.86 6.17
CA HIS A 310 -4.06 6.79 5.26
C HIS A 310 -4.42 7.42 3.92
N VAL A 311 -3.62 8.37 3.42
CA VAL A 311 -3.86 9.06 2.15
C VAL A 311 -3.09 8.38 1.01
N LEU A 312 -3.79 7.92 -0.03
CA LEU A 312 -3.19 7.23 -1.17
C LEU A 312 -2.43 8.18 -2.09
N ASN A 313 -3.02 9.32 -2.45
CA ASN A 313 -2.40 10.27 -3.35
C ASN A 313 -1.61 11.35 -2.59
N LYS A 314 -0.30 11.40 -2.84
CA LYS A 314 0.64 12.33 -2.18
C LYS A 314 1.06 13.49 -3.08
N GLN A 315 0.78 13.39 -4.39
CA GLN A 315 1.08 14.43 -5.36
C GLN A 315 -0.03 15.48 -5.34
N ARG A 316 0.32 16.69 -4.92
CA ARG A 316 -0.57 17.85 -4.89
C ARG A 316 -0.06 18.94 -5.82
N GLU A 317 -0.97 19.61 -6.50
CA GLU A 317 -0.64 20.74 -7.38
C GLU A 317 -0.35 21.99 -6.52
N ARG A 318 0.83 22.04 -5.89
CA ARG A 318 1.27 23.16 -5.04
C ARG A 318 1.10 24.52 -5.73
N GLY A 319 1.29 24.56 -7.06
CA GLY A 319 1.04 25.71 -7.93
C GLY A 319 -0.33 26.36 -7.73
N GLU A 320 -1.39 25.55 -7.60
CA GLU A 320 -2.77 26.03 -7.46
C GLU A 320 -3.03 26.61 -6.05
N ILE A 321 -2.24 26.20 -5.06
CA ILE A 321 -2.32 26.71 -3.68
C ILE A 321 -1.57 28.05 -3.54
N THR A 322 -0.61 28.34 -4.42
CA THR A 322 0.28 29.51 -4.31
C THR A 322 -0.46 30.85 -4.30
N HIS A 323 -1.56 30.96 -5.02
CA HIS A 323 -2.31 32.21 -5.15
C HIS A 323 -3.18 32.54 -3.93
N ARG A 324 -3.29 31.63 -2.95
CA ARG A 324 -4.06 31.89 -1.73
C ARG A 324 -3.37 32.92 -0.84
N SER A 325 -4.19 33.72 -0.17
CA SER A 325 -3.69 34.63 0.88
C SER A 325 -3.18 33.83 2.08
N ASP A 326 -2.20 34.39 2.78
CA ASP A 326 -1.62 33.75 3.96
C ASP A 326 -2.66 33.48 5.06
N LYS A 327 -3.73 34.28 5.15
CA LYS A 327 -4.88 34.02 6.04
C LYS A 327 -5.61 32.72 5.69
N LYS A 328 -5.84 32.45 4.39
CA LYS A 328 -6.49 31.21 3.94
C LYS A 328 -5.56 30.00 4.09
N LEU A 329 -4.26 30.17 3.89
CA LEU A 329 -3.25 29.14 4.15
C LEU A 329 -3.12 28.82 5.65
N ALA A 330 -3.19 29.84 6.50
CA ALA A 330 -3.14 29.65 7.95
C ALA A 330 -4.28 28.75 8.43
N LYS A 331 -5.52 29.04 8.01
CA LYS A 331 -6.68 28.19 8.33
C LYS A 331 -6.52 26.75 7.81
N LEU A 332 -5.89 26.59 6.65
CA LEU A 332 -5.62 25.27 6.05
C LEU A 332 -4.65 24.46 6.92
N PHE A 333 -3.47 25.02 7.21
CA PHE A 333 -2.45 24.34 8.02
C PHE A 333 -2.89 24.14 9.47
N GLU A 334 -3.63 25.09 10.04
CA GLU A 334 -4.19 24.99 11.39
C GLU A 334 -5.03 23.71 11.53
N ARG A 335 -5.95 23.45 10.59
CA ARG A 335 -6.77 22.21 10.59
C ARG A 335 -5.91 20.94 10.60
N GLY A 336 -4.87 20.89 9.77
CA GLY A 336 -3.98 19.71 9.72
C GLY A 336 -3.19 19.52 11.02
N VAL A 337 -2.72 20.61 11.63
CA VAL A 337 -1.92 20.58 12.87
C VAL A 337 -2.78 20.15 14.07
N THR A 338 -3.98 20.72 14.21
CA THR A 338 -4.88 20.41 15.34
C THR A 338 -5.51 19.02 15.24
N GLY A 339 -5.61 18.49 14.02
CA GLY A 339 -6.45 17.35 13.72
C GLY A 339 -7.89 17.80 13.48
N PHE A 340 -8.60 17.06 12.64
CA PHE A 340 -9.96 17.38 12.23
C PHE A 340 -10.70 16.11 11.82
N ARG A 341 -12.04 16.16 11.88
CA ARG A 341 -12.89 15.09 11.39
C ARG A 341 -12.99 15.15 9.87
N TRP A 342 -12.63 14.08 9.18
CA TRP A 342 -12.76 14.02 7.71
C TRP A 342 -14.20 13.92 7.25
N PHE A 343 -14.97 13.04 7.90
CA PHE A 343 -16.34 12.72 7.53
C PHE A 343 -17.29 13.11 8.65
N CYS A 344 -18.41 13.72 8.29
CA CYS A 344 -19.57 13.78 9.16
C CYS A 344 -20.33 12.46 9.05
N PHE A 345 -20.61 11.79 10.17
CA PHE A 345 -21.43 10.58 10.21
C PHE A 345 -22.87 10.84 10.67
N GLU A 346 -23.22 12.11 10.93
CA GLU A 346 -24.57 12.51 11.32
C GLU A 346 -25.45 12.63 10.07
N LYS A 347 -26.54 11.86 10.04
CA LYS A 347 -27.44 11.78 8.88
C LYS A 347 -28.31 13.04 8.68
N GLU A 348 -28.52 13.81 9.75
CA GLU A 348 -29.31 15.05 9.76
C GLU A 348 -28.42 16.28 10.05
N CYS A 349 -27.20 16.29 9.52
CA CYS A 349 -26.29 17.42 9.72
C CYS A 349 -26.65 18.60 8.79
N GLU A 350 -27.01 19.75 9.37
CA GLU A 350 -27.28 20.99 8.62
C GLU A 350 -26.00 21.71 8.12
N GLY A 351 -24.82 21.08 8.27
CA GLY A 351 -23.53 21.63 7.81
C GLY A 351 -22.77 22.46 8.84
N ASP A 352 -23.30 22.61 10.07
CA ASP A 352 -22.69 23.39 11.16
C ASP A 352 -21.60 22.64 11.94
N CYS A 353 -21.23 21.43 11.52
CA CYS A 353 -20.19 20.65 12.19
C CYS A 353 -18.79 20.93 11.62
N ASP A 354 -17.75 20.51 12.34
CA ASP A 354 -16.33 20.74 11.99
C ASP A 354 -15.76 19.72 10.97
N ALA A 355 -16.61 18.83 10.43
CA ALA A 355 -16.20 17.83 9.46
C ALA A 355 -15.71 18.47 8.15
N PHE A 356 -14.78 17.79 7.47
CA PHE A 356 -14.24 18.26 6.19
C PHE A 356 -15.21 18.01 5.04
N ILE A 357 -15.86 16.85 5.03
CA ILE A 357 -16.84 16.40 4.04
C ILE A 357 -18.08 15.88 4.77
N HIS A 358 -19.24 16.06 4.14
CA HIS A 358 -20.53 15.54 4.60
C HIS A 358 -21.06 14.53 3.56
N PRO A 359 -20.68 13.25 3.67
CA PRO A 359 -21.21 12.22 2.77
C PRO A 359 -22.71 12.07 2.94
N GLU A 360 -23.42 11.83 1.85
CA GLU A 360 -24.83 11.48 1.86
C GLU A 360 -24.97 9.99 2.20
N TRP A 361 -25.31 9.69 3.46
CA TRP A 361 -25.47 8.32 3.97
C TRP A 361 -26.88 7.75 3.73
N GLU A 362 -27.40 7.87 2.50
CA GLU A 362 -28.72 7.33 2.16
C GLU A 362 -28.76 5.79 2.30
N LYS A 363 -29.87 5.27 2.83
CA LYS A 363 -30.06 3.82 3.03
C LYS A 363 -30.14 3.11 1.68
N GLY A 364 -29.16 2.26 1.39
CA GLY A 364 -29.16 1.36 0.23
C GLY A 364 -28.52 1.92 -1.04
N GLN A 365 -27.88 3.09 -0.97
CA GLN A 365 -27.06 3.59 -2.07
C GLN A 365 -25.76 2.79 -2.12
N ASP A 366 -25.53 2.08 -3.23
CA ASP A 366 -24.27 1.42 -3.48
C ASP A 366 -23.25 2.46 -3.92
N LEU A 367 -22.40 2.90 -2.97
CA LEU A 367 -21.32 3.84 -3.24
C LEU A 367 -20.08 3.15 -3.86
N VAL A 368 -20.15 1.84 -4.11
CA VAL A 368 -19.06 1.07 -4.71
C VAL A 368 -18.88 1.45 -6.18
N VAL A 369 -17.63 1.64 -6.57
CA VAL A 369 -17.23 1.94 -7.94
C VAL A 369 -16.87 0.64 -8.64
N ASP A 370 -17.48 0.37 -9.79
CA ASP A 370 -17.18 -0.82 -10.59
C ASP A 370 -15.82 -0.69 -11.29
N MET A 371 -14.83 -1.41 -10.76
CA MET A 371 -13.49 -1.51 -11.34
C MET A 371 -13.27 -2.80 -12.16
N SER A 372 -14.31 -3.63 -12.36
CA SER A 372 -14.22 -4.93 -13.03
C SER A 372 -13.81 -4.86 -14.50
N ARG A 373 -14.03 -3.71 -15.16
CA ARG A 373 -13.67 -3.49 -16.57
C ARG A 373 -12.19 -3.20 -16.79
N ARG A 374 -11.38 -3.16 -15.73
CA ARG A 374 -9.94 -2.93 -15.83
C ARG A 374 -9.26 -4.14 -16.49
N ALA A 375 -8.53 -3.90 -17.57
CA ALA A 375 -7.77 -4.96 -18.23
C ALA A 375 -6.63 -5.42 -17.30
N HIS A 376 -6.73 -6.65 -16.79
CA HIS A 376 -5.65 -7.27 -16.00
C HIS A 376 -4.33 -7.20 -16.78
N ARG A 377 -3.30 -6.65 -16.14
CA ARG A 377 -1.92 -6.71 -16.64
C ARG A 377 -1.53 -8.19 -16.73
N ARG A 378 -1.11 -8.66 -17.92
CA ARG A 378 -0.46 -9.97 -18.06
C ARG A 378 0.76 -10.02 -17.14
N GLU A 379 0.92 -11.16 -16.49
CA GLU A 379 2.08 -11.53 -15.68
C GLU A 379 3.37 -11.18 -16.44
N VAL A 380 4.13 -10.23 -15.92
CA VAL A 380 5.53 -10.03 -16.26
C VAL A 380 6.29 -10.55 -15.05
N GLU A 381 7.24 -11.45 -15.33
CA GLU A 381 8.13 -12.07 -14.37
C GLU A 381 8.81 -11.03 -13.48
N GLU A 382 9.01 -11.44 -12.23
CA GLU A 382 9.49 -10.66 -11.10
C GLU A 382 10.80 -9.92 -11.41
N ASP A 383 10.72 -8.61 -11.60
CA ASP A 383 11.79 -7.68 -11.26
C ASP A 383 11.34 -6.92 -10.00
N ASP A 384 12.02 -7.23 -8.90
CA ASP A 384 11.83 -6.64 -7.57
C ASP A 384 12.06 -5.12 -7.61
N ALA A 385 10.98 -4.38 -7.85
CA ALA A 385 10.80 -3.02 -7.38
C ALA A 385 9.59 -2.99 -6.46
N MET A 386 9.79 -3.44 -5.23
CA MET A 386 8.89 -3.15 -4.11
C MET A 386 8.65 -1.65 -4.08
N VAL A 387 7.46 -1.21 -4.49
CA VAL A 387 7.00 0.15 -4.22
C VAL A 387 6.81 0.23 -2.71
N ASP A 388 7.70 0.96 -2.07
CA ASP A 388 7.63 1.32 -0.65
C ASP A 388 6.25 1.93 -0.36
N ILE A 389 5.33 1.11 0.14
CA ILE A 389 4.13 1.58 0.84
C ILE A 389 4.64 1.89 2.25
N PRO A 390 4.85 3.16 2.62
CA PRO A 390 5.41 3.47 3.92
C PRO A 390 4.36 3.13 4.95
N GLY A 391 4.60 2.07 5.73
CA GLY A 391 4.03 2.00 7.08
C GLY A 391 4.47 3.24 7.88
N PRO A 392 3.77 3.60 8.97
CA PRO A 392 4.13 4.75 9.79
C PRO A 392 5.46 4.48 10.50
N GLY A 393 6.55 4.84 9.81
CA GLY A 393 7.94 4.66 10.22
C GLY A 393 8.73 5.96 10.10
N THR A 394 8.09 7.10 10.28
CA THR A 394 8.73 8.28 10.88
C THR A 394 8.10 8.47 12.24
N SER A 395 8.90 8.77 13.27
CA SER A 395 8.37 9.08 14.60
C SER A 395 7.37 10.23 14.47
N LYS A 396 6.06 9.94 14.58
CA LYS A 396 4.99 10.95 14.48
C LYS A 396 5.22 12.06 15.48
N LEU A 397 5.09 13.31 15.03
CA LEU A 397 5.24 14.50 15.86
C LEU A 397 4.13 14.57 16.91
N THR A 398 4.44 15.09 18.09
CA THR A 398 3.42 15.40 19.10
C THR A 398 2.67 16.66 18.68
N ARG A 399 1.34 16.66 18.80
CA ARG A 399 0.53 17.84 18.42
C ARG A 399 0.76 19.00 19.40
N PRO A 400 0.85 20.24 18.92
CA PRO A 400 0.85 21.42 19.77
C PRO A 400 -0.47 21.52 20.56
N THR A 401 -0.38 21.79 21.86
CA THR A 401 -1.55 21.86 22.76
C THR A 401 -1.96 23.29 23.13
N SER A 402 -1.07 24.27 22.98
CA SER A 402 -1.36 25.69 23.24
C SER A 402 -1.62 26.47 21.96
N GLN A 403 -2.50 27.46 22.03
CA GLN A 403 -2.85 28.29 20.87
C GLN A 403 -1.63 29.01 20.27
N ASP A 404 -0.67 29.40 21.10
CA ASP A 404 0.55 30.07 20.65
C ASP A 404 1.53 29.11 19.95
N ALA A 405 1.58 27.86 20.38
CA ALA A 405 2.36 26.82 19.70
C ALA A 405 1.72 26.44 18.36
N ILE A 406 0.39 26.35 18.28
CA ILE A 406 -0.35 26.15 17.03
C ILE A 406 -0.06 27.29 16.04
N LYS A 407 -0.21 28.55 16.47
CA LYS A 407 0.07 29.73 15.64
C LYS A 407 1.51 29.73 15.11
N SER A 408 2.47 29.42 15.99
CA SER A 408 3.90 29.39 15.66
C SER A 408 4.22 28.30 14.63
N GLU A 409 3.64 27.10 14.78
CA GLU A 409 3.78 26.00 13.84
C GLU A 409 3.13 26.30 12.48
N VAL A 410 1.94 26.88 12.47
CA VAL A 410 1.25 27.34 11.25
C VAL A 410 2.09 28.37 10.50
N GLN A 411 2.65 29.37 11.20
CA GLN A 411 3.52 30.37 10.59
C GLN A 411 4.82 29.76 10.03
N ARG A 412 5.41 28.79 10.74
CA ARG A 412 6.58 28.03 10.24
C ARG A 412 6.24 27.30 8.94
N ARG A 413 5.08 26.64 8.87
CA ARG A 413 4.62 25.92 7.67
C ARG A 413 4.31 26.84 6.50
N ILE A 414 3.67 27.99 6.72
CA ILE A 414 3.46 28.99 5.65
C ILE A 414 4.80 29.44 5.09
N ARG A 415 5.78 29.80 5.95
CA ARG A 415 7.12 30.20 5.49
C ARG A 415 7.80 29.10 4.69
N HIS A 416 7.78 27.86 5.20
CA HIS A 416 8.35 26.71 4.50
C HIS A 416 7.66 26.46 3.16
N PHE A 417 6.32 26.46 3.12
CA PHE A 417 5.54 26.32 1.89
C PHE A 417 5.91 27.39 0.86
N ARG A 418 5.98 28.67 1.27
CA ARG A 418 6.39 29.78 0.38
C ARG A 418 7.83 29.65 -0.12
N GLN A 419 8.75 29.17 0.72
CA GLN A 419 10.14 28.91 0.32
C GLN A 419 10.23 27.75 -0.66
N GLU A 420 9.54 26.65 -0.39
CA GLU A 420 9.50 25.48 -1.27
C GLU A 420 8.85 25.83 -2.61
N VAL A 421 7.76 26.59 -2.62
CA VAL A 421 7.15 27.11 -3.85
C VAL A 421 8.13 27.98 -4.63
N LYS A 422 8.93 28.85 -3.97
CA LYS A 422 9.95 29.65 -4.65
C LYS A 422 11.09 28.80 -5.21
N LYS A 423 11.47 27.70 -4.55
CA LYS A 423 12.48 26.75 -5.06
C LYS A 423 11.94 25.91 -6.22
N HIS A 424 10.64 25.60 -6.18
CA HIS A 424 9.92 24.82 -7.20
C HIS A 424 9.26 25.68 -8.28
N ASP A 425 9.49 27.00 -8.30
CA ASP A 425 9.03 27.83 -9.41
C ASP A 425 9.90 27.48 -10.62
N PRO A 426 9.44 26.59 -11.50
CA PRO A 426 10.29 26.10 -12.55
C PRO A 426 10.49 27.22 -13.56
N THR A 427 11.64 27.22 -14.25
CA THR A 427 11.78 28.04 -15.44
C THR A 427 10.69 27.62 -16.43
N HIS A 428 9.66 28.46 -16.57
CA HIS A 428 8.54 28.19 -17.47
C HIS A 428 9.02 28.39 -18.89
N THR A 429 9.45 27.32 -19.54
CA THR A 429 10.03 27.40 -20.87
C THR A 429 9.13 26.77 -21.93
N VAL A 430 9.00 27.46 -23.06
CA VAL A 430 8.46 26.90 -24.30
C VAL A 430 9.65 26.59 -25.19
N TYR A 431 9.75 25.36 -25.66
CA TYR A 431 10.83 24.92 -26.53
C TYR A 431 10.28 24.40 -27.85
N THR A 432 11.09 24.53 -28.91
CA THR A 432 10.78 24.06 -30.24
C THR A 432 11.89 23.10 -30.69
N VAL A 433 11.48 21.93 -31.17
CA VAL A 433 12.34 20.84 -31.63
C VAL A 433 12.03 20.57 -33.09
N ILE A 434 13.05 20.36 -33.91
CA ILE A 434 12.89 19.78 -35.25
C ILE A 434 13.49 18.39 -35.28
N THR A 435 13.01 17.53 -36.18
CA THR A 435 13.61 16.23 -36.44
C THR A 435 14.14 16.14 -37.85
N THR A 436 15.37 15.69 -38.02
CA THR A 436 16.08 15.64 -39.31
C THR A 436 16.32 14.19 -39.71
N ASP A 437 16.21 13.89 -41.00
CA ASP A 437 16.44 12.54 -41.51
C ASP A 437 17.93 12.18 -41.42
N ASN A 438 18.27 11.06 -40.77
CA ASN A 438 19.67 10.66 -40.60
C ASN A 438 20.36 10.28 -41.92
N GLN A 439 19.61 9.94 -42.97
CA GLN A 439 20.16 9.70 -44.30
C GLN A 439 20.60 11.00 -44.98
N LEU A 440 19.81 12.06 -44.83
CA LEU A 440 20.11 13.38 -45.38
C LEU A 440 21.12 14.16 -44.52
N PHE A 441 21.03 13.99 -43.19
CA PHE A 441 21.84 14.69 -42.20
C PHE A 441 22.46 13.69 -41.20
N PRO A 442 23.59 13.05 -41.55
CA PRO A 442 24.21 12.03 -40.71
C PRO A 442 24.66 12.60 -39.34
N PRO A 443 24.04 12.17 -38.21
CA PRO A 443 24.26 12.80 -36.92
C PRO A 443 25.65 12.50 -36.33
N GLU A 444 26.25 11.36 -36.63
CA GLU A 444 27.58 10.98 -36.11
C GLU A 444 28.71 11.89 -36.60
N LYS A 445 28.48 12.57 -37.73
CA LYS A 445 29.51 13.38 -38.42
C LYS A 445 29.29 14.88 -38.29
N GLN A 446 28.13 15.32 -37.78
CA GLN A 446 27.72 16.73 -37.79
C GLN A 446 27.20 17.17 -36.43
N SER A 447 27.58 18.38 -35.99
CA SER A 447 26.98 19.02 -34.81
C SER A 447 25.55 19.52 -35.11
N ALA A 448 24.76 19.82 -34.08
CA ALA A 448 23.44 20.44 -34.27
C ALA A 448 23.52 21.74 -35.09
N VAL A 449 24.55 22.55 -34.82
CA VAL A 449 24.85 23.78 -35.56
C VAL A 449 25.08 23.47 -37.03
N ALA A 450 25.91 22.46 -37.35
CA ALA A 450 26.22 22.09 -38.73
C ALA A 450 24.99 21.59 -39.50
N ILE A 451 24.14 20.77 -38.85
CA ILE A 451 22.89 20.28 -39.45
C ILE A 451 21.95 21.46 -39.76
N CYS A 452 21.75 22.36 -38.80
CA CYS A 452 20.91 23.54 -39.00
C CYS A 452 21.48 24.51 -40.05
N THR A 453 22.81 24.66 -40.15
CA THR A 453 23.45 25.44 -41.22
C THR A 453 23.20 24.81 -42.59
N ASN A 454 23.33 23.47 -42.71
CA ASN A 454 23.02 22.77 -43.97
C ASN A 454 21.55 22.92 -44.39
N ILE A 455 20.62 22.99 -43.43
CA ILE A 455 19.21 23.29 -43.70
C ILE A 455 19.06 24.71 -44.25
N LEU A 456 19.73 25.70 -43.65
CA LEU A 456 19.70 27.10 -44.10
C LEU A 456 20.29 27.29 -45.50
N GLU A 457 21.31 26.53 -45.86
CA GLU A 457 21.91 26.54 -47.20
C GLU A 457 21.03 25.87 -48.27
N GLN A 458 19.99 25.15 -47.84
CA GLN A 458 19.06 24.42 -48.71
C GLN A 458 17.62 24.95 -48.56
N GLU A 459 17.46 26.22 -48.17
CA GLU A 459 16.15 26.84 -47.94
C GLU A 459 15.23 26.85 -49.17
N ASP A 460 15.80 26.79 -50.37
CA ASP A 460 15.08 26.75 -51.65
C ASP A 460 14.74 25.32 -52.13
N LYS A 461 15.18 24.28 -51.43
CA LYS A 461 14.89 22.89 -51.82
C LYS A 461 13.60 22.38 -51.19
N GLU A 462 12.92 21.50 -51.91
CA GLU A 462 11.77 20.78 -51.39
C GLU A 462 12.23 19.72 -50.38
N MET A 463 11.83 19.91 -49.12
CA MET A 463 12.22 19.04 -48.01
C MET A 463 11.18 19.13 -46.89
N GLU A 464 10.90 18.01 -46.23
CA GLU A 464 10.02 17.98 -45.07
C GLU A 464 10.81 17.85 -43.76
N ILE A 465 10.62 18.81 -42.87
CA ILE A 465 11.23 18.85 -41.54
C ILE A 465 10.12 18.87 -40.48
N PRO A 466 9.88 17.75 -39.77
CA PRO A 466 8.91 17.75 -38.71
C PRO A 466 9.33 18.62 -37.53
N VAL A 467 8.39 19.39 -36.99
CA VAL A 467 8.56 20.33 -35.88
C VAL A 467 7.65 19.97 -34.71
N TYR A 468 8.15 20.13 -33.50
CA TYR A 468 7.44 19.92 -32.26
C TYR A 468 7.58 21.16 -31.38
N THR A 469 6.50 21.56 -30.71
CA THR A 469 6.52 22.59 -29.66
C THR A 469 6.07 21.98 -28.35
N GLY A 470 6.76 22.27 -27.25
CA GLY A 470 6.38 21.81 -25.91
C GLY A 470 6.67 22.83 -24.82
N VAL A 471 6.11 22.58 -23.65
CA VAL A 471 6.37 23.34 -22.42
C VAL A 471 7.04 22.48 -21.36
N ASN A 472 8.11 22.99 -20.77
CA ASN A 472 8.78 22.32 -19.66
C ASN A 472 8.18 22.69 -18.31
N GLY A 473 8.18 21.70 -17.42
CA GLY A 473 7.85 21.86 -15.99
C GLY A 473 9.08 21.85 -15.07
N THR A 474 10.27 21.48 -15.56
CA THR A 474 11.58 21.49 -14.89
C THR A 474 12.69 21.42 -15.97
N GLU A 475 13.97 21.67 -15.60
CA GLU A 475 15.15 21.56 -16.49
C GLU A 475 15.39 20.15 -17.08
N GLU A 476 14.59 19.14 -16.73
CA GLU A 476 14.78 17.73 -17.11
C GLU A 476 13.96 17.29 -18.35
N SER A 477 13.67 18.21 -19.29
CA SER A 477 12.83 17.91 -20.46
C SER A 477 13.37 16.83 -21.40
N GLU A 478 14.68 16.62 -21.36
CA GLU A 478 15.37 15.54 -22.09
C GLU A 478 14.84 14.17 -21.62
N ARG A 479 14.73 13.95 -20.30
CA ARG A 479 14.23 12.68 -19.73
C ARG A 479 12.77 12.39 -20.04
N TYR A 480 11.91 13.41 -20.14
CA TYR A 480 10.49 13.20 -20.42
C TYR A 480 10.25 12.53 -21.77
N HIS A 481 11.08 12.84 -22.77
CA HIS A 481 10.98 12.22 -24.10
C HIS A 481 11.75 10.90 -24.20
N GLU A 482 12.74 10.65 -23.34
CA GLU A 482 13.47 9.38 -23.25
C GLU A 482 12.60 8.26 -22.65
N ASP A 483 11.85 8.54 -21.58
CA ASP A 483 11.14 7.50 -20.80
C ASP A 483 9.66 7.31 -21.18
N ASN A 484 9.09 8.18 -22.03
CA ASN A 484 7.67 8.14 -22.37
C ASN A 484 7.42 7.61 -23.79
N GLU A 485 7.00 6.35 -23.90
CA GLU A 485 6.67 5.70 -25.17
C GLU A 485 5.59 6.40 -26.01
N ALA A 486 4.76 7.25 -25.39
CA ALA A 486 3.74 8.02 -26.09
C ALA A 486 4.28 9.31 -26.76
N SER A 487 5.52 9.71 -26.49
CA SER A 487 6.15 10.94 -26.99
C SER A 487 6.22 10.98 -28.53
N SER A 488 5.68 12.05 -29.14
CA SER A 488 5.77 12.26 -30.59
C SER A 488 7.22 12.41 -31.10
N ILE A 489 8.10 13.01 -30.28
CA ILE A 489 9.53 13.12 -30.62
C ILE A 489 10.16 11.73 -30.63
N LEU A 490 9.92 10.91 -29.60
CA LEU A 490 10.50 9.56 -29.53
C LEU A 490 10.03 8.68 -30.69
N LYS A 491 8.75 8.78 -31.07
CA LYS A 491 8.22 8.11 -32.26
C LYS A 491 8.94 8.53 -33.54
N SER A 492 9.22 9.82 -33.70
CA SER A 492 9.96 10.35 -34.85
C SER A 492 11.43 9.89 -34.85
N VAL A 493 12.10 9.90 -33.71
CA VAL A 493 13.50 9.45 -33.60
C VAL A 493 13.64 7.95 -33.91
N ARG A 494 12.67 7.12 -33.46
CA ARG A 494 12.61 5.68 -33.74
C ARG A 494 12.53 5.35 -35.25
N THR A 495 12.13 6.30 -36.10
CA THR A 495 12.15 6.11 -37.57
C THR A 495 13.49 6.49 -38.23
N GLY A 496 14.56 6.61 -37.46
CA GLY A 496 15.89 6.97 -37.98
C GLY A 496 16.06 8.47 -38.21
N ARG A 497 15.52 9.30 -37.31
CA ARG A 497 15.66 10.77 -37.34
C ARG A 497 16.40 11.27 -36.11
N THR A 498 17.03 12.44 -36.22
CA THR A 498 17.71 13.11 -35.11
C THR A 498 16.91 14.31 -34.65
N ALA A 499 16.61 14.38 -33.35
CA ALA A 499 15.94 15.51 -32.73
C ALA A 499 16.93 16.64 -32.40
N ILE A 500 16.58 17.87 -32.78
CA ILE A 500 17.37 19.07 -32.54
C ILE A 500 16.46 20.13 -31.93
N GLN A 501 16.74 20.51 -30.70
CA GLN A 501 16.12 21.67 -30.07
C GLN A 501 16.68 22.93 -30.72
N ILE A 502 15.81 23.71 -31.36
CA ILE A 502 16.19 24.91 -32.12
C ILE A 502 15.78 26.22 -31.46
N GLY A 503 15.12 26.16 -30.31
CA GLY A 503 14.79 27.36 -29.56
C GLY A 503 14.19 27.03 -28.21
N THR A 504 14.51 27.87 -27.22
CA THR A 504 13.92 27.83 -25.89
C THR A 504 13.65 29.25 -25.45
N GLN A 505 12.45 29.48 -24.95
CA GLN A 505 12.06 30.78 -24.46
C GLN A 505 11.51 30.66 -23.05
N VAL A 506 11.99 31.52 -22.16
CA VAL A 506 11.56 31.61 -20.75
C VAL A 506 10.40 32.61 -20.63
N PHE A 507 9.40 32.24 -19.83
CA PHE A 507 8.22 33.05 -19.52
C PHE A 507 8.15 33.32 -18.02
N ALA A 508 7.53 34.44 -17.65
CA ALA A 508 7.39 34.84 -16.25
C ALA A 508 6.44 33.92 -15.46
N THR A 509 5.49 33.26 -16.12
CA THR A 509 4.51 32.37 -15.47
C THR A 509 4.19 31.15 -16.33
N ARG A 510 3.75 30.06 -15.67
CA ARG A 510 3.25 28.86 -16.36
C ARG A 510 2.13 29.17 -17.32
N THR A 511 1.19 30.01 -16.90
CA THR A 511 0.03 30.39 -17.70
C THR A 511 0.47 31.06 -18.99
N LEU A 512 1.45 31.98 -18.94
CA LEU A 512 1.98 32.61 -20.15
C LEU A 512 2.69 31.60 -21.08
N ALA A 513 3.52 30.71 -20.54
CA ALA A 513 4.16 29.66 -21.33
C ALA A 513 3.11 28.74 -22.01
N ARG A 514 2.05 28.39 -21.30
CA ARG A 514 0.97 27.53 -21.82
C ARG A 514 0.08 28.23 -22.85
N LYS A 515 -0.19 29.53 -22.68
CA LYS A 515 -0.84 30.36 -23.72
C LYS A 515 0.01 30.39 -24.99
N GLU A 516 1.31 30.64 -24.85
CA GLU A 516 2.24 30.65 -25.98
C GLU A 516 2.26 29.28 -26.70
N GLU A 517 2.39 28.17 -25.96
CA GLU A 517 2.33 26.82 -26.54
C GLU A 517 1.05 26.61 -27.35
N ALA A 518 -0.11 26.96 -26.79
CA ALA A 518 -1.38 26.83 -27.48
C ALA A 518 -1.45 27.67 -28.76
N LEU A 519 -0.99 28.92 -28.73
CA LEU A 519 -0.95 29.77 -29.92
C LEU A 519 0.00 29.21 -30.99
N ARG A 520 1.17 28.68 -30.59
CA ARG A 520 2.14 28.06 -31.51
C ARG A 520 1.55 26.82 -32.16
N LEU A 521 0.84 25.99 -31.40
CA LEU A 521 0.15 24.81 -31.91
C LEU A 521 -0.98 25.19 -32.86
N LEU A 522 -1.83 26.16 -32.50
CA LEU A 522 -2.89 26.65 -33.37
C LEU A 522 -2.33 27.11 -34.71
N HIS A 523 -1.32 27.98 -34.66
CA HIS A 523 -0.64 28.48 -35.85
C HIS A 523 -0.09 27.34 -36.70
N SER A 524 0.67 26.42 -36.09
CA SER A 524 1.34 25.36 -36.83
C SER A 524 0.35 24.36 -37.45
N PHE A 525 -0.73 24.01 -36.73
CA PHE A 525 -1.79 23.14 -37.26
C PHE A 525 -2.56 23.80 -38.42
N LEU A 526 -2.79 25.11 -38.36
CA LEU A 526 -3.42 25.84 -39.46
C LEU A 526 -2.48 25.94 -40.65
N HIS A 527 -1.20 26.23 -40.42
CA HIS A 527 -0.19 26.35 -41.46
C HIS A 527 -0.07 25.07 -42.29
N MET A 528 -0.12 23.88 -41.65
CA MET A 528 -0.09 22.58 -42.34
C MET A 528 -1.23 22.37 -43.36
N ARG A 529 -2.29 23.20 -43.33
CA ARG A 529 -3.40 23.11 -44.29
C ARG A 529 -3.10 23.81 -45.61
N PHE A 530 -2.02 24.58 -45.68
CA PHE A 530 -1.62 25.32 -46.86
C PHE A 530 -0.41 24.65 -47.49
N ASP A 531 -0.38 24.62 -48.82
CA ASP A 531 0.79 24.14 -49.55
C ASP A 531 1.85 25.24 -49.56
N THR A 532 3.04 24.92 -49.06
CA THR A 532 4.17 25.86 -49.03
C THR A 532 5.30 25.35 -49.92
N PRO A 533 5.86 26.21 -50.80
CA PRO A 533 7.02 25.82 -51.60
C PRO A 533 8.24 25.60 -50.71
N ASN A 534 9.18 24.78 -51.19
CA ASN A 534 10.49 24.53 -50.57
C ASN A 534 10.41 23.73 -49.25
N VAL A 535 11.03 24.22 -48.17
CA VAL A 535 11.11 23.49 -46.90
C VAL A 535 9.80 23.58 -46.12
N LYS A 536 9.14 22.42 -45.95
CA LYS A 536 7.87 22.27 -45.22
C LYS A 536 8.12 21.87 -43.78
N PHE A 537 7.54 22.61 -42.83
CA PHE A 537 7.61 22.30 -41.40
C PHE A 537 6.34 21.62 -40.89
N ASN A 538 6.35 20.27 -40.85
CA ASN A 538 5.19 19.46 -40.48
C ASN A 538 5.09 19.24 -38.97
N VAL A 539 3.93 19.46 -38.37
CA VAL A 539 3.78 19.39 -36.90
C VAL A 539 3.75 17.93 -36.41
N LEU A 540 4.58 17.62 -35.41
CA LEU A 540 4.62 16.33 -34.71
C LEU A 540 3.65 16.26 -33.53
N ASN A 541 3.26 17.40 -32.96
CA ASN A 541 2.26 17.45 -31.91
C ASN A 541 0.94 16.84 -32.41
N ILE A 542 0.38 15.92 -31.64
CA ILE A 542 -0.89 15.25 -31.98
C ILE A 542 -2.09 15.81 -31.20
N ARG A 543 -1.83 16.66 -30.20
CA ARG A 543 -2.84 17.20 -29.30
C ARG A 543 -2.77 18.71 -29.29
N MET A 544 -3.94 19.31 -29.14
CA MET A 544 -4.11 20.74 -28.99
C MET A 544 -4.40 21.09 -27.53
N GLU A 545 -3.76 22.13 -27.03
CA GLU A 545 -3.95 22.64 -25.66
C GLU A 545 -5.14 23.62 -25.60
N TRP A 546 -6.35 23.09 -25.83
CA TRP A 546 -7.59 23.90 -25.87
C TRP A 546 -7.82 24.73 -24.62
N HIS A 547 -7.43 24.20 -23.45
CA HIS A 547 -7.61 24.87 -22.17
C HIS A 547 -6.83 26.18 -22.12
N SER A 548 -5.61 26.17 -22.62
CA SER A 548 -4.73 27.33 -22.61
C SER A 548 -5.07 28.31 -23.74
N LEU A 549 -5.57 27.80 -24.88
CA LEU A 549 -6.05 28.63 -25.98
C LEU A 549 -7.27 29.47 -25.57
N LEU A 550 -8.19 28.92 -24.77
CA LEU A 550 -9.34 29.66 -24.23
C LEU A 550 -8.94 30.84 -23.36
N LEU A 551 -7.72 30.83 -22.80
CA LEU A 551 -7.20 31.95 -22.00
C LEU A 551 -6.57 33.03 -22.87
N CYS A 552 -6.37 32.79 -24.17
CA CYS A 552 -5.81 33.77 -25.09
C CYS A 552 -6.86 34.81 -25.47
N THR A 553 -6.40 36.02 -25.76
CA THR A 553 -7.28 37.08 -26.28
C THR A 553 -7.64 36.83 -27.74
N ASP A 554 -8.76 37.38 -28.20
CA ASP A 554 -9.17 37.29 -29.61
C ASP A 554 -8.08 37.80 -30.56
N GLU A 555 -7.35 38.85 -30.18
CA GLU A 555 -6.27 39.40 -30.99
C GLU A 555 -5.06 38.46 -31.11
N GLU A 556 -4.73 37.72 -30.04
CA GLU A 556 -3.68 36.69 -30.07
C GLU A 556 -4.06 35.53 -31.00
N ILE A 557 -5.32 35.08 -30.91
CA ILE A 557 -5.84 33.99 -31.74
C ILE A 557 -5.89 34.42 -33.21
N LYS A 558 -6.39 35.64 -33.49
CA LYS A 558 -6.40 36.22 -34.84
C LYS A 558 -5.00 36.33 -35.42
N LEU A 559 -4.00 36.70 -34.62
CA LEU A 559 -2.61 36.75 -35.07
C LEU A 559 -2.11 35.36 -35.47
N ALA A 560 -2.34 34.32 -34.65
CA ALA A 560 -1.97 32.94 -34.98
C ALA A 560 -2.63 32.46 -36.29
N ILE A 561 -3.91 32.77 -36.50
CA ILE A 561 -4.62 32.46 -37.75
C ILE A 561 -4.03 33.23 -38.94
N ARG A 562 -3.74 34.52 -38.75
CA ARG A 562 -3.20 35.39 -39.79
C ARG A 562 -1.82 34.94 -40.26
N LEU A 563 -0.93 34.54 -39.35
CA LEU A 563 0.39 34.03 -39.72
C LEU A 563 0.27 32.79 -40.62
N ALA A 564 -0.63 31.86 -40.28
CA ALA A 564 -0.86 30.67 -41.09
C ALA A 564 -1.40 31.01 -42.48
N TRP A 565 -2.36 31.95 -42.58
CA TRP A 565 -2.92 32.38 -43.87
C TRP A 565 -1.96 33.16 -44.76
N ILE A 566 -1.01 33.89 -44.18
CA ILE A 566 0.06 34.54 -44.94
C ILE A 566 1.09 33.51 -45.44
N GLY A 567 1.05 32.27 -44.92
CA GLY A 567 1.99 31.21 -45.26
C GLY A 567 3.32 31.33 -44.52
N ILE A 568 3.32 31.92 -43.32
CA ILE A 568 4.52 32.02 -42.48
C ILE A 568 4.69 30.70 -41.72
N PRO A 569 5.78 29.94 -41.92
CA PRO A 569 5.99 28.69 -41.23
C PRO A 569 6.33 28.89 -39.73
N PRO A 570 6.17 27.85 -38.89
CA PRO A 570 6.55 27.89 -37.47
C PRO A 570 8.05 28.15 -37.24
N VAL A 571 8.88 27.90 -38.25
CA VAL A 571 10.33 28.15 -38.26
C VAL A 571 10.67 28.95 -39.52
N THR A 572 11.33 30.09 -39.37
CA THR A 572 11.75 30.95 -40.49
C THR A 572 13.27 30.98 -40.66
N PHE A 573 13.74 31.27 -41.86
CA PHE A 573 15.18 31.40 -42.15
C PHE A 573 15.71 32.84 -42.03
N GLY A 574 14.81 33.80 -41.85
CA GLY A 574 15.10 35.23 -41.74
C GLY A 574 14.28 35.94 -40.66
N PRO A 575 14.65 37.18 -40.32
CA PRO A 575 13.92 37.97 -39.34
C PRO A 575 12.54 38.36 -39.86
N LEU A 576 11.55 38.29 -38.98
CA LEU A 576 10.22 38.85 -39.22
C LEU A 576 10.04 40.21 -38.55
N PRO A 577 9.21 41.11 -39.14
CA PRO A 577 8.72 42.31 -38.48
C PRO A 577 8.05 42.02 -37.13
N PRO A 578 8.10 42.94 -36.15
CA PRO A 578 7.49 42.74 -34.83
C PRO A 578 6.00 42.40 -34.86
N GLU A 579 5.25 42.95 -35.81
CA GLU A 579 3.81 42.72 -35.99
C GLU A 579 3.45 41.31 -36.46
N LEU A 580 4.44 40.55 -36.95
CA LEU A 580 4.31 39.14 -37.36
C LEU A 580 4.92 38.19 -36.33
N LYS A 581 5.08 38.66 -35.08
CA LYS A 581 5.55 37.85 -33.95
C LYS A 581 4.53 37.86 -32.84
N PHE A 582 4.47 36.77 -32.08
CA PHE A 582 3.59 36.70 -30.93
C PHE A 582 3.97 37.71 -29.84
N PRO A 583 2.99 38.30 -29.14
CA PRO A 583 3.24 39.36 -28.16
C PRO A 583 4.05 38.87 -26.95
N HIS A 584 3.91 37.59 -26.59
CA HIS A 584 4.61 37.00 -25.44
C HIS A 584 5.97 36.43 -25.82
N GLY A 585 6.32 36.34 -27.10
CA GLY A 585 7.54 35.66 -27.49
C GLY A 585 8.10 35.87 -28.88
N GLN A 586 9.24 35.25 -29.12
CA GLN A 586 9.98 35.41 -30.38
C GLN A 586 9.57 34.38 -31.43
N TYR A 587 8.28 34.02 -31.45
CA TYR A 587 7.72 33.08 -32.40
C TYR A 587 7.07 33.81 -33.59
N PRO A 588 7.20 33.33 -34.84
CA PRO A 588 7.90 32.11 -35.30
C PRO A 588 9.42 32.06 -35.07
N VAL A 589 9.99 30.86 -34.93
CA VAL A 589 11.40 30.68 -34.56
C VAL A 589 12.32 30.99 -35.74
N ASN A 590 13.17 32.01 -35.61
CA ASN A 590 14.18 32.32 -36.62
C ASN A 590 15.40 31.40 -36.49
N LEU A 591 15.50 30.37 -37.33
CA LEU A 591 16.55 29.35 -37.28
C LEU A 591 17.95 29.95 -37.47
N ARG A 592 18.12 30.91 -38.40
CA ARG A 592 19.41 31.57 -38.65
C ARG A 592 19.92 32.27 -37.40
N ARG A 593 19.04 32.95 -36.66
CA ARG A 593 19.39 33.59 -35.40
C ARG A 593 19.80 32.57 -34.33
N GLN A 594 19.09 31.45 -34.24
CA GLN A 594 19.37 30.41 -33.24
C GLN A 594 20.70 29.70 -33.50
N VAL A 595 21.07 29.51 -34.77
CA VAL A 595 22.40 29.00 -35.18
C VAL A 595 23.51 30.00 -34.82
N LEU A 596 23.32 31.29 -35.13
CA LEU A 596 24.30 32.34 -34.80
C LEU A 596 24.53 32.47 -33.29
N ASP A 597 23.45 32.41 -32.51
CA ASP A 597 23.49 32.49 -31.05
C ASP A 597 23.94 31.16 -30.40
N ARG A 598 24.20 30.11 -31.19
CA ARG A 598 24.53 28.74 -30.73
C ARG A 598 23.49 28.15 -29.77
N ASN A 599 22.22 28.51 -29.93
CA ASN A 599 21.09 28.05 -29.13
C ASN A 599 20.46 26.75 -29.68
N VAL A 600 21.20 26.00 -30.51
CA VAL A 600 20.74 24.74 -31.09
C VAL A 600 21.50 23.57 -30.47
N LYS A 601 20.78 22.53 -30.03
CA LYS A 601 21.37 21.32 -29.43
C LYS A 601 20.64 20.06 -29.86
N LYS A 602 21.36 18.93 -29.93
CA LYS A 602 20.74 17.61 -30.10
C LYS A 602 20.13 17.19 -28.77
N ILE A 603 19.01 16.49 -28.83
CA ILE A 603 18.32 15.93 -27.67
C ILE A 603 17.99 14.46 -27.91
#